data_AF-A0A925PSQ7-F1
#
_entry.id   AF-A0A925PSQ7-F1
#
_cell.length_a   1.000
_cell.length_b   1.000
_cell.length_c   1.000
_cell.angle_alpha   90.00
_cell.angle_beta   90.00
_cell.angle_gamma   90.00
#
_symmetry.space_group_name_H-M   'P 1'
#
loop_
_entity.id
_entity.type
_entity.pdbx_description
1 polymer ?
#
loop_
_entity_poly.entity_id
_entity_poly.type
_entity_poly.pdbx_seq_one_letter_code
_entity_poly.pdbx_strand_id
1 'polypeptide(L)'
;MKATAAALALLVPVIVLAAPDEKVLDDFEDPSAWSVTSSDDVKAAIRPAAGAGGRAMCLDFDFGRVSGYAVARREIALAYPGNYEFTFDLRGDAPPNTLEFKLVDASGENVWWARRPDFIFPREWQPTRFRKRHIEFAWGPTADRTLVRSAAIELVVSSSRGGKGGVCFARLALRELPAPREGHATIVA
;
A
#
# COMPACT_ATOMS: atom_id res chain seq x y z
N MET A 1 35.74 -34.07 51.98
CA MET A 1 34.67 -33.13 51.57
C MET A 1 35.04 -32.49 50.24
N LYS A 2 34.46 -32.93 49.12
CA LYS A 2 34.38 -32.16 47.85
C LYS A 2 33.07 -32.57 47.17
N ALA A 3 32.08 -31.68 47.17
CA ALA A 3 30.80 -31.88 46.51
C ALA A 3 30.92 -31.38 45.07
N THR A 4 30.72 -32.26 44.10
CA THR A 4 30.59 -31.93 42.68
C THR A 4 29.15 -31.55 42.38
N ALA A 5 28.90 -30.29 42.04
CA ALA A 5 27.61 -29.82 41.56
C ALA A 5 27.52 -30.08 40.04
N ALA A 6 26.53 -30.87 39.62
CA ALA A 6 26.19 -31.06 38.21
C ALA A 6 25.28 -29.90 37.77
N ALA A 7 25.75 -29.08 36.83
CA ALA A 7 24.97 -28.04 36.21
C ALA A 7 24.08 -28.65 35.12
N LEU A 8 22.76 -28.66 35.36
CA LEU A 8 21.76 -29.08 34.38
C LEU A 8 21.54 -27.94 33.39
N ALA A 9 22.04 -28.09 32.16
CA ALA A 9 21.83 -27.12 31.08
C ALA A 9 20.37 -27.20 30.59
N LEU A 10 19.55 -26.21 30.94
CA LEU A 10 18.22 -26.06 30.33
C LEU A 10 18.36 -25.67 28.86
N LEU A 11 17.96 -26.57 27.95
CA LEU A 11 17.68 -26.21 26.56
C LEU A 11 16.43 -25.33 26.52
N VAL A 12 16.59 -24.06 26.18
CA VAL A 12 15.47 -23.18 25.84
C VAL A 12 15.12 -23.42 24.37
N PRO A 13 13.89 -23.83 24.04
CA PRO A 13 13.48 -23.98 22.65
C PRO A 13 13.46 -22.60 21.97
N VAL A 14 14.25 -22.45 20.91
CA VAL A 14 14.19 -21.29 20.03
C VAL A 14 12.93 -21.44 19.18
N ILE A 15 11.88 -20.71 19.54
CA ILE A 15 10.68 -20.61 18.70
C ILE A 15 11.04 -19.67 17.55
N VAL A 16 11.28 -20.24 16.36
CA VAL A 16 11.41 -19.46 15.13
C VAL A 16 10.00 -19.03 14.71
N LEU A 17 9.64 -17.79 15.02
CA LEU A 17 8.46 -17.16 14.44
C LEU A 17 8.74 -16.95 12.95
N ALA A 18 8.09 -17.74 12.08
CA ALA A 18 8.10 -17.47 10.65
C ALA A 18 7.57 -16.03 10.44
N ALA A 19 8.40 -15.17 9.85
CA ALA A 19 7.91 -13.88 9.40
C ALA A 19 6.80 -14.15 8.38
N PRO A 20 5.63 -13.50 8.49
CA PRO A 20 4.56 -13.72 7.52
C PRO A 20 5.07 -13.46 6.11
N ASP A 21 4.68 -14.31 5.16
CA ASP A 21 5.11 -14.23 3.77
C ASP A 21 4.79 -12.85 3.18
N GLU A 22 5.83 -12.06 2.95
CA GLU A 22 5.77 -10.82 2.18
C GLU A 22 5.95 -11.18 0.71
N LYS A 23 4.92 -10.91 -0.09
CA LYS A 23 4.96 -11.05 -1.54
C LYS A 23 5.20 -9.69 -2.17
N VAL A 24 6.36 -9.51 -2.81
CA VAL A 24 6.58 -8.36 -3.69
C VAL A 24 5.66 -8.52 -4.90
N LEU A 25 4.78 -7.55 -5.09
CA LEU A 25 3.84 -7.48 -6.21
C LEU A 25 4.46 -6.77 -7.40
N ASP A 26 5.30 -5.77 -7.13
CA ASP A 26 5.98 -4.98 -8.14
C ASP A 26 7.22 -4.28 -7.55
N ASP A 27 8.36 -4.40 -8.22
CA ASP A 27 9.61 -3.71 -7.88
C ASP A 27 9.84 -2.45 -8.74
N PHE A 28 8.95 -2.17 -9.69
CA PHE A 28 8.99 -1.07 -10.64
C PHE A 28 10.21 -1.05 -11.57
N GLU A 29 10.81 -2.22 -11.85
CA GLU A 29 11.86 -2.35 -12.87
C GLU A 29 11.33 -2.04 -14.28
N ASP A 30 10.06 -2.39 -14.55
CA ASP A 30 9.37 -2.14 -15.82
C ASP A 30 8.13 -1.23 -15.62
N PRO A 31 8.29 0.10 -15.74
CA PRO A 31 7.16 1.03 -15.71
C PRO A 31 6.16 0.85 -16.85
N SER A 32 6.51 0.16 -17.94
CA SER A 32 5.58 -0.03 -19.06
C SER A 32 4.42 -0.97 -18.73
N ALA A 33 4.54 -1.75 -17.66
CA ALA A 33 3.45 -2.54 -17.08
C ALA A 33 2.38 -1.68 -16.37
N TRP A 34 2.62 -0.38 -16.21
CA TRP A 34 1.67 0.57 -15.66
C TRP A 34 1.06 1.44 -16.76
N SER A 35 -0.24 1.68 -16.69
CA SER A 35 -0.91 2.69 -17.48
C SER A 35 -1.13 3.95 -16.65
N VAL A 36 -1.21 5.10 -17.33
CA VAL A 36 -1.48 6.39 -16.70
C VAL A 36 -2.76 6.99 -17.25
N THR A 37 -3.62 7.46 -16.37
CA THR A 37 -4.84 8.22 -16.71
C THR A 37 -5.00 9.39 -15.76
N SER A 38 -5.85 10.33 -16.12
CA SER A 38 -6.18 11.49 -15.30
C SER A 38 -7.60 11.95 -15.57
N SER A 39 -8.15 12.77 -14.67
CA SER A 39 -9.38 13.52 -14.95
C SER A 39 -9.16 14.59 -16.01
N ASP A 40 -10.26 15.12 -16.55
CA ASP A 40 -10.25 16.22 -17.52
C ASP A 40 -9.35 17.38 -17.06
N ASP A 41 -8.60 17.94 -18.01
CA ASP A 41 -7.67 19.06 -17.85
C ASP A 41 -6.49 18.84 -16.87
N VAL A 42 -6.35 17.65 -16.28
CA VAL A 42 -5.17 17.26 -15.49
C VAL A 42 -4.16 16.56 -16.39
N LYS A 43 -2.90 16.98 -16.33
CA LYS A 43 -1.80 16.28 -17.01
C LYS A 43 -1.22 15.25 -16.06
N ALA A 44 -0.99 14.05 -16.56
CA ALA A 44 -0.32 12.98 -15.81
C ALA A 44 0.65 12.20 -16.71
N ALA A 45 1.76 11.76 -16.14
CA ALA A 45 2.72 10.88 -16.80
C ALA A 45 3.40 9.96 -15.78
N ILE A 46 3.85 8.80 -16.23
CA ILE A 46 4.73 7.94 -15.44
C ILE A 46 6.15 8.02 -16.00
N ARG A 47 7.14 8.00 -15.10
CA ARG A 47 8.55 7.93 -15.48
C ARG A 47 9.35 6.98 -14.59
N PRO A 48 10.37 6.29 -15.13
CA PRO A 48 11.32 5.54 -14.32
C PRO A 48 12.16 6.45 -13.41
N ALA A 49 12.50 5.96 -12.22
CA ALA A 49 13.40 6.62 -11.27
C ALA A 49 14.24 5.61 -10.48
N ALA A 50 15.25 6.13 -9.77
CA ALA A 50 15.97 5.35 -8.76
C ALA A 50 15.14 5.28 -7.47
N GLY A 51 14.94 4.07 -6.95
CA GLY A 51 14.23 3.75 -5.73
C GLY A 51 15.13 3.66 -4.49
N ALA A 52 14.52 3.30 -3.35
CA ALA A 52 15.24 2.98 -2.12
C ALA A 52 15.94 1.60 -2.27
N GLY A 53 17.12 1.59 -2.88
CA GLY A 53 17.88 0.35 -3.09
C GLY A 53 17.49 -0.45 -4.34
N GLY A 54 16.86 0.19 -5.33
CA GLY A 54 16.42 -0.46 -6.58
C GLY A 54 15.83 0.53 -7.57
N ARG A 55 14.80 0.12 -8.32
CA ARG A 55 14.03 0.99 -9.21
C ARG A 55 12.76 1.51 -8.55
N ALA A 56 12.20 2.53 -9.20
CA ALA A 56 10.98 3.20 -8.80
C ALA A 56 10.25 3.71 -10.04
N MET A 57 8.96 3.98 -9.87
CA MET A 57 8.15 4.72 -10.83
C MET A 57 7.67 6.01 -10.17
N CYS A 58 7.81 7.14 -10.85
CA CYS A 58 7.19 8.40 -10.46
C CYS A 58 5.93 8.65 -11.28
N LEU A 59 4.83 9.01 -10.60
CA LEU A 59 3.65 9.61 -11.18
C LEU A 59 3.80 11.13 -11.08
N ASP A 60 4.06 11.75 -12.22
CA ASP A 60 4.08 13.20 -12.37
C ASP A 60 2.67 13.70 -12.69
N PHE A 61 2.29 14.84 -12.11
CA PHE A 61 0.99 15.45 -12.32
C PHE A 61 1.05 16.97 -12.35
N ASP A 62 0.10 17.58 -13.06
CA ASP A 62 -0.18 19.02 -13.03
C ASP A 62 -1.70 19.23 -13.04
N PHE A 63 -2.24 19.65 -11.90
CA PHE A 63 -3.66 19.96 -11.74
C PHE A 63 -4.04 21.32 -12.35
N GLY A 64 -3.07 22.15 -12.75
CA GLY A 64 -3.32 23.48 -13.27
C GLY A 64 -4.18 24.32 -12.33
N ARG A 65 -5.39 24.68 -12.79
CA ARG A 65 -6.39 25.46 -12.03
C ARG A 65 -7.65 24.66 -11.70
N VAL A 66 -7.65 23.34 -11.93
CA VAL A 66 -8.81 22.47 -11.70
C VAL A 66 -8.60 21.56 -10.51
N SER A 67 -9.70 21.03 -9.98
CA SER A 67 -9.66 19.84 -9.12
C SER A 67 -9.68 18.59 -9.99
N GLY A 68 -9.02 17.52 -9.56
CA GLY A 68 -8.94 16.31 -10.36
C GLY A 68 -8.05 15.24 -9.75
N TYR A 69 -7.67 14.26 -10.56
CA TYR A 69 -6.83 13.15 -10.14
C TYR A 69 -5.87 12.70 -11.24
N ALA A 70 -4.73 12.16 -10.83
CA ALA A 70 -3.79 11.42 -11.65
C ALA A 70 -3.68 9.99 -11.11
N VAL A 71 -3.70 9.01 -12.00
CA VAL A 71 -3.78 7.58 -11.67
C VAL A 71 -2.66 6.85 -12.40
N ALA A 72 -1.86 6.08 -11.66
CA ALA A 72 -1.07 5.00 -12.22
C ALA A 72 -1.78 3.68 -11.90
N ARG A 73 -2.09 2.87 -12.93
CA ARG A 73 -2.84 1.61 -12.80
C ARG A 73 -1.99 0.44 -13.28
N ARG A 74 -2.05 -0.68 -12.55
CA ARG A 74 -1.48 -1.96 -12.99
C ARG A 74 -2.45 -3.12 -12.77
N GLU A 75 -2.52 -4.00 -13.75
CA GLU A 75 -3.30 -5.23 -13.67
C GLU A 75 -2.52 -6.29 -12.87
N ILE A 76 -2.99 -6.58 -11.66
CA ILE A 76 -2.45 -7.58 -10.75
C ILE A 76 -3.63 -8.29 -10.10
N ALA A 77 -3.85 -9.54 -10.49
CA ALA A 77 -4.86 -10.39 -9.86
C ALA A 77 -4.42 -10.81 -8.46
N LEU A 78 -5.23 -10.51 -7.45
CA LEU A 78 -4.97 -10.80 -6.06
C LEU A 78 -6.14 -11.53 -5.40
N ALA A 79 -5.80 -12.48 -4.52
CA ALA A 79 -6.70 -13.02 -3.52
C ALA A 79 -6.18 -12.63 -2.14
N TYR A 80 -7.08 -12.19 -1.26
CA TYR A 80 -6.70 -11.60 0.02
C TYR A 80 -6.76 -12.63 1.16
N PRO A 81 -5.74 -12.69 2.04
CA PRO A 81 -5.83 -13.46 3.27
C PRO A 81 -6.77 -12.76 4.26
N GLY A 82 -7.05 -13.42 5.39
CA GLY A 82 -8.00 -12.92 6.39
C GLY A 82 -7.62 -11.54 6.96
N ASN A 83 -6.32 -11.27 7.13
CA ASN A 83 -5.78 -9.98 7.54
C ASN A 83 -4.46 -9.71 6.80
N TYR A 84 -4.25 -8.48 6.34
CA TYR A 84 -3.10 -8.14 5.50
C TYR A 84 -2.71 -6.66 5.56
N GLU A 85 -1.53 -6.38 5.02
CA GLU A 85 -0.99 -5.04 4.81
C GLU A 85 -0.32 -4.93 3.45
N PHE A 86 -0.65 -3.85 2.73
CA PHE A 86 0.14 -3.36 1.61
C PHE A 86 1.20 -2.40 2.10
N THR A 87 2.40 -2.51 1.54
CA THR A 87 3.51 -1.58 1.76
C THR A 87 4.11 -1.16 0.43
N PHE A 88 4.49 0.10 0.32
CA PHE A 88 5.40 0.59 -0.72
C PHE A 88 6.24 1.72 -0.14
N ASP A 89 7.46 1.89 -0.64
CA ASP A 89 8.26 3.06 -0.33
C ASP A 89 7.79 4.23 -1.17
N LEU A 90 7.68 5.41 -0.56
CA LEU A 90 7.20 6.62 -1.19
C LEU A 90 8.14 7.79 -0.91
N ARG A 91 8.34 8.63 -1.92
CA ARG A 91 8.82 10.01 -1.77
C ARG A 91 8.10 10.92 -2.76
N GLY A 92 8.11 12.22 -2.55
CA GLY A 92 7.55 13.15 -3.52
C GLY A 92 8.07 14.58 -3.40
N ASP A 93 8.00 15.28 -4.53
CA ASP A 93 8.17 16.72 -4.64
C ASP A 93 6.86 17.30 -5.17
N ALA A 94 5.93 17.57 -4.25
CA ALA A 94 4.62 18.08 -4.57
C ALA A 94 3.96 18.80 -3.37
N PRO A 95 3.03 19.74 -3.60
CA PRO A 95 2.16 20.26 -2.55
C PRO A 95 1.33 19.15 -1.89
N PRO A 96 0.87 19.34 -0.63
CA PRO A 96 -0.01 18.39 0.03
C PRO A 96 -1.26 18.13 -0.80
N ASN A 97 -1.53 16.87 -1.10
CA ASN A 97 -2.69 16.42 -1.87
C ASN A 97 -3.15 15.07 -1.31
N THR A 98 -4.30 14.58 -1.75
CA THR A 98 -4.77 13.27 -1.26
C THR A 98 -3.98 12.15 -1.94
N LEU A 99 -3.42 11.25 -1.14
CA LEU A 99 -2.89 9.98 -1.62
C LEU A 99 -3.99 8.91 -1.51
N GLU A 100 -4.27 8.21 -2.59
CA GLU A 100 -5.22 7.09 -2.61
C GLU A 100 -4.53 5.82 -3.12
N PHE A 101 -4.87 4.70 -2.50
CA PHE A 101 -4.52 3.36 -2.94
C PHE A 101 -5.82 2.63 -3.23
N LYS A 102 -6.04 2.22 -4.49
CA LYS A 102 -7.29 1.56 -4.90
C LYS A 102 -7.06 0.13 -5.33
N LEU A 103 -8.07 -0.68 -5.09
CA LEU A 103 -8.18 -2.07 -5.48
C LEU A 103 -9.46 -2.21 -6.30
N VAL A 104 -9.32 -2.65 -7.54
CA VAL A 104 -10.43 -2.73 -8.50
C VAL A 104 -10.70 -4.20 -8.81
N ASP A 105 -11.96 -4.60 -8.79
CA ASP A 105 -12.33 -5.98 -9.11
C ASP A 105 -12.15 -6.32 -10.60
N ALA A 106 -12.46 -7.56 -10.96
CA ALA A 106 -12.35 -8.04 -12.33
C ALA A 106 -13.35 -7.40 -13.30
N SER A 107 -14.47 -6.85 -12.81
CA SER A 107 -15.42 -6.13 -13.65
C SER A 107 -14.93 -4.73 -14.01
N GLY A 108 -14.09 -4.13 -13.17
CA GLY A 108 -13.69 -2.73 -13.29
C GLY A 108 -14.67 -1.76 -12.62
N GLU A 109 -15.85 -2.23 -12.20
CA GLU A 109 -16.94 -1.40 -11.70
C GLU A 109 -16.94 -1.25 -10.18
N ASN A 110 -16.38 -2.23 -9.45
CA ASN A 110 -16.31 -2.19 -7.99
C ASN A 110 -14.90 -1.81 -7.53
N VAL A 111 -14.84 -0.78 -6.68
CA VAL A 111 -13.60 -0.19 -6.19
C VAL A 111 -13.60 -0.13 -4.68
N TRP A 112 -12.48 -0.53 -4.10
CA TRP A 112 -12.13 -0.31 -2.70
C TRP A 112 -10.93 0.61 -2.63
N TRP A 113 -10.85 1.42 -1.59
CA TRP A 113 -9.76 2.38 -1.44
C TRP A 113 -9.28 2.53 0.00
N ALA A 114 -8.04 2.95 0.14
CA ALA A 114 -7.55 3.62 1.33
C ALA A 114 -7.10 5.02 0.94
N ARG A 115 -7.45 6.02 1.75
CA ARG A 115 -7.13 7.43 1.48
C ARG A 115 -6.36 8.07 2.62
N ARG A 116 -5.45 8.98 2.27
CA ARG A 116 -4.80 9.93 3.18
C ARG A 116 -5.03 11.34 2.63
N PRO A 117 -6.08 12.05 3.10
CA PRO A 117 -6.32 13.44 2.72
C PRO A 117 -5.19 14.36 3.18
N ASP A 118 -4.94 15.44 2.43
CA ASP A 118 -3.90 16.44 2.71
C ASP A 118 -2.53 15.80 3.06
N PHE A 119 -2.17 14.71 2.37
CA PHE A 119 -0.95 13.97 2.64
C PHE A 119 0.28 14.80 2.25
N ILE A 120 1.20 14.96 3.21
CA ILE A 120 2.47 15.64 2.98
C ILE A 120 3.46 14.61 2.46
N PHE A 121 3.81 14.71 1.17
CA PHE A 121 4.74 13.78 0.55
C PHE A 121 6.16 13.98 1.12
N PRO A 122 6.77 12.95 1.71
CA PRO A 122 8.13 13.05 2.25
C PRO A 122 9.16 13.24 1.13
N ARG A 123 10.17 14.06 1.37
CA ARG A 123 11.28 14.27 0.41
C ARG A 123 12.21 13.07 0.31
N GLU A 124 12.35 12.35 1.41
CA GLU A 124 13.12 11.12 1.51
C GLU A 124 12.21 9.90 1.40
N TRP A 125 12.78 8.78 0.99
CA TRP A 125 12.04 7.52 0.90
C TRP A 125 11.54 7.09 2.27
N GLN A 126 10.23 6.88 2.38
CA GLN A 126 9.60 6.36 3.60
C GLN A 126 8.59 5.26 3.26
N PRO A 127 8.51 4.21 4.10
CA PRO A 127 7.51 3.16 3.91
C PRO A 127 6.11 3.69 4.22
N THR A 128 5.23 3.60 3.24
CA THR A 128 3.79 3.86 3.37
C THR A 128 3.04 2.56 3.49
N ARG A 129 2.09 2.48 4.43
CA ARG A 129 1.38 1.23 4.78
C ARG A 129 -0.14 1.39 4.78
N PHE A 130 -0.82 0.46 4.11
CA PHE A 130 -2.28 0.33 4.13
C PHE A 130 -2.68 -1.07 4.61
N ARG A 131 -3.26 -1.15 5.80
CA ARG A 131 -3.78 -2.40 6.36
C ARG A 131 -5.21 -2.64 5.88
N LYS A 132 -5.68 -3.89 5.91
CA LYS A 132 -7.06 -4.27 5.60
C LYS A 132 -8.10 -3.29 6.18
N ARG A 133 -7.99 -2.92 7.45
CA ARG A 133 -8.92 -1.99 8.13
C ARG A 133 -8.93 -0.54 7.61
N HIS A 134 -7.93 -0.13 6.82
CA HIS A 134 -7.89 1.18 6.17
C HIS A 134 -8.55 1.16 4.79
N ILE A 135 -8.86 -0.05 4.28
CA ILE A 135 -9.43 -0.25 2.96
C ILE A 135 -10.94 -0.40 3.14
N GLU A 136 -11.69 0.51 2.54
CA GLU A 136 -13.14 0.54 2.57
C GLU A 136 -13.70 0.45 1.15
N PHE A 137 -14.95 -0.02 1.02
CA PHE A 137 -15.65 0.04 -0.25
C PHE A 137 -15.89 1.48 -0.65
N ALA A 138 -15.50 1.84 -1.86
CA ALA A 138 -15.62 3.19 -2.39
C ALA A 138 -16.91 3.36 -3.19
N TRP A 139 -17.07 2.58 -4.28
CA TRP A 139 -18.26 2.57 -5.13
C TRP A 139 -18.32 1.29 -5.97
N GLY A 140 -19.49 1.07 -6.58
CA GLY A 140 -19.76 -0.04 -7.48
C GLY A 140 -21.15 -0.64 -7.26
N PRO A 141 -21.64 -1.47 -8.20
CA PRO A 141 -22.98 -2.07 -8.12
C PRO A 141 -23.07 -3.28 -7.18
N THR A 142 -21.96 -3.79 -6.62
CA THR A 142 -21.99 -5.01 -5.80
C THR A 142 -22.83 -4.86 -4.53
N ALA A 143 -23.60 -5.91 -4.22
CA ALA A 143 -24.30 -6.03 -2.95
C ALA A 143 -23.36 -6.43 -1.81
N ASP A 144 -22.45 -7.38 -2.07
CA ASP A 144 -21.42 -7.78 -1.11
C ASP A 144 -20.16 -6.93 -1.30
N ARG A 145 -19.85 -6.14 -0.27
CA ARG A 145 -18.73 -5.20 -0.25
C ARG A 145 -17.47 -5.81 0.36
N THR A 146 -17.47 -7.11 0.62
CA THR A 146 -16.31 -7.82 1.15
C THR A 146 -15.24 -7.96 0.07
N LEU A 147 -14.08 -7.34 0.30
CA LEU A 147 -12.96 -7.46 -0.62
C LEU A 147 -12.26 -8.82 -0.46
N VAL A 148 -12.60 -9.77 -1.33
CA VAL A 148 -12.01 -11.11 -1.36
C VAL A 148 -10.97 -11.27 -2.47
N ARG A 149 -11.16 -10.56 -3.59
CA ARG A 149 -10.27 -10.57 -4.75
C ARG A 149 -10.29 -9.22 -5.46
N SER A 150 -9.20 -8.89 -6.16
CA SER A 150 -9.12 -7.76 -7.09
C SER A 150 -8.36 -8.17 -8.35
N ALA A 151 -8.49 -7.41 -9.42
CA ALA A 151 -7.78 -7.59 -10.68
C ALA A 151 -6.78 -6.47 -10.99
N ALA A 152 -6.90 -5.31 -10.34
CA ALA A 152 -5.97 -4.20 -10.53
C ALA A 152 -5.72 -3.40 -9.24
N ILE A 153 -4.56 -2.74 -9.24
CA ILE A 153 -4.13 -1.77 -8.23
C ILE A 153 -4.02 -0.40 -8.90
N GLU A 154 -4.43 0.65 -8.19
CA GLU A 154 -4.18 2.03 -8.60
C GLU A 154 -3.48 2.83 -7.50
N LEU A 155 -2.45 3.56 -7.90
CA LEU A 155 -1.75 4.56 -7.10
C LEU A 155 -2.19 5.93 -7.60
N VAL A 156 -2.85 6.69 -6.74
CA VAL A 156 -3.59 7.89 -7.15
C VAL A 156 -3.16 9.09 -6.32
N VAL A 157 -2.99 10.21 -7.00
CA VAL A 157 -2.92 11.53 -6.35
C VAL A 157 -4.13 12.33 -6.81
N SER A 158 -4.97 12.75 -5.86
CA SER A 158 -6.13 13.60 -6.13
C SER A 158 -5.97 14.96 -5.45
N SER A 159 -6.46 16.01 -6.12
CA SER A 159 -6.25 17.39 -5.70
C SER A 159 -6.94 17.68 -4.35
N SER A 160 -6.17 18.09 -3.35
CA SER A 160 -6.68 18.78 -2.16
C SER A 160 -6.21 20.23 -2.15
N ARG A 161 -4.90 20.45 -2.33
CA ARG A 161 -4.32 21.80 -2.51
C ARG A 161 -4.01 22.13 -3.97
N GLY A 162 -4.08 21.13 -4.86
CA GLY A 162 -3.79 21.30 -6.29
C GLY A 162 -2.30 21.45 -6.57
N GLY A 163 -1.97 22.20 -7.61
CA GLY A 163 -0.59 22.43 -8.06
C GLY A 163 -0.03 21.28 -8.91
N LYS A 164 1.30 21.21 -9.00
CA LYS A 164 2.02 20.22 -9.80
C LYS A 164 3.17 19.62 -9.02
N GLY A 165 3.57 18.42 -9.39
CA GLY A 165 4.67 17.71 -8.76
C GLY A 165 4.80 16.28 -9.22
N GLY A 166 5.63 15.52 -8.52
CA GLY A 166 5.85 14.10 -8.78
C GLY A 166 5.91 13.30 -7.50
N VAL A 167 5.24 12.15 -7.48
CA VAL A 167 5.26 11.18 -6.37
C VAL A 167 5.81 9.87 -6.89
N CYS A 168 6.87 9.39 -6.25
CA CYS A 168 7.57 8.17 -6.64
C CYS A 168 7.27 7.04 -5.68
N PHE A 169 7.09 5.85 -6.25
CA PHE A 169 6.76 4.61 -5.57
C PHE A 169 7.83 3.57 -5.87
N ALA A 170 8.20 2.79 -4.86
CA ALA A 170 9.11 1.67 -4.98
C ALA A 170 8.59 0.49 -4.16
N ARG A 171 8.94 -0.73 -4.58
CA ARG A 171 8.72 -1.99 -3.84
C ARG A 171 7.28 -2.14 -3.30
N LEU A 172 6.30 -2.26 -4.20
CA LEU A 172 4.93 -2.57 -3.82
C LEU A 172 4.84 -4.03 -3.37
N ALA A 173 4.42 -4.25 -2.12
CA ALA A 173 4.34 -5.57 -1.51
C ALA A 173 3.03 -5.78 -0.75
N LEU A 174 2.60 -7.03 -0.68
CA LEU A 174 1.48 -7.50 0.14
C LEU A 174 2.02 -8.50 1.16
N ARG A 175 1.63 -8.32 2.42
CA ARG A 175 2.02 -9.20 3.52
C ARG A 175 0.80 -9.65 4.29
N GLU A 176 0.71 -10.95 4.57
CA GLU A 176 -0.29 -11.47 5.50
C GLU A 176 0.03 -11.00 6.92
N LEU A 177 -1.01 -10.67 7.69
CA LEU A 177 -0.86 -10.33 9.11
C LEU A 177 -1.54 -11.40 9.96
N PRO A 178 -1.05 -11.65 11.18
CA PRO A 178 -1.79 -12.45 12.15
C PRO A 178 -3.23 -11.95 12.32
N ALA A 179 -4.15 -12.85 12.67
CA ALA A 179 -5.52 -12.46 12.99
C ALA A 179 -5.53 -11.30 14.00
N PRO A 180 -6.44 -10.31 13.86
CA PRO A 180 -6.60 -9.28 14.87
C PRO A 180 -6.80 -9.92 16.24
N ARG A 181 -6.10 -9.42 17.27
CA ARG A 181 -6.34 -9.88 18.64
C ARG A 181 -7.77 -9.51 19.00
N GLU A 182 -8.61 -10.49 19.31
CA GLU A 182 -9.91 -10.20 19.91
C GLU A 182 -9.66 -9.53 21.26
N GLY A 183 -10.22 -8.33 21.43
CA GLY A 183 -10.12 -7.62 22.70
C GLY A 183 -10.88 -8.42 23.75
N HIS A 184 -10.16 -9.05 24.68
CA HIS A 184 -10.76 -9.47 25.93
C HIS A 184 -11.23 -8.21 26.65
N ALA A 185 -12.52 -7.90 26.55
CA ALA A 185 -13.16 -6.98 27.47
C ALA A 185 -13.06 -7.64 28.84
N THR A 186 -12.05 -7.27 29.64
CA THR A 186 -12.07 -7.51 31.07
C THR A 186 -13.25 -6.71 31.62
N ILE A 187 -14.40 -7.38 31.74
CA ILE A 187 -15.48 -6.90 32.59
C ILE A 187 -14.92 -7.03 34.01
N VAL A 188 -14.46 -5.91 34.57
CA VAL A 188 -14.25 -5.81 36.01
C VAL A 188 -15.65 -5.63 36.60
N ALA A 189 -16.14 -6.70 37.24
CA ALA A 189 -17.36 -6.68 38.05
C ALA A 189 -17.11 -5.95 39.38
#